data_AF-A0A183ITU7-F1
#
_entry.id   AF-A0A183ITU7-F1
#
_cell.length_a   1.000
_cell.length_b   1.000
_cell.length_c   1.000
_cell.angle_alpha   90.00
_cell.angle_beta   90.00
_cell.angle_gamma   90.00
#
_symmetry.space_group_name_H-M   'P 1'
#
loop_
_entity.id
_entity.type
_entity.pdbx_description
1 polymer ?
#
loop_
_entity_poly.entity_id
_entity_poly.type
_entity_poly.pdbx_seq_one_letter_code
_entity_poly.pdbx_strand_id
1 'polypeptide(L)'
;MLWLRQFSRFCSSTSPSSKELLLKLRKKTGFSYINCKKALDSCNRDLEKAEKWLAEKAKELGWQKAAKLADRKTTQGLIGVYAKDNLGTFVEVSPCCC
;
A
#
# COMPACT_ATOMS: atom_id res chain seq x y z
N MET A 1 -18.23 -43.28 21.38
CA MET A 1 -18.35 -42.20 22.39
C MET A 1 -17.04 -42.09 23.16
N LEU A 2 -16.17 -41.14 22.82
CA LEU A 2 -15.06 -40.62 23.65
C LEU A 2 -14.17 -39.78 22.73
N TRP A 3 -14.53 -38.52 22.50
CA TRP A 3 -13.56 -37.43 22.28
C TRP A 3 -14.25 -36.15 22.75
N LEU A 4 -14.39 -36.11 24.06
CA LEU A 4 -14.71 -34.93 24.83
C LEU A 4 -13.39 -34.18 25.01
N ARG A 5 -13.47 -32.86 24.84
CA ARG A 5 -12.68 -31.81 25.51
C ARG A 5 -11.63 -31.09 24.67
N GLN A 6 -11.70 -29.77 24.88
CA GLN A 6 -10.55 -28.87 24.99
C GLN A 6 -10.07 -28.17 23.72
N PHE A 7 -10.99 -27.51 23.01
CA PHE A 7 -10.68 -26.19 22.46
C PHE A 7 -10.85 -25.12 23.56
N SER A 8 -10.12 -25.28 24.67
CA SER A 8 -10.00 -24.23 25.68
C SER A 8 -8.92 -23.26 25.25
N ARG A 9 -9.32 -21.99 25.07
CA ARG A 9 -8.54 -20.78 25.34
C ARG A 9 -7.08 -20.76 24.87
N PHE A 10 -6.83 -19.92 23.87
CA PHE A 10 -5.65 -19.05 23.97
C PHE A 10 -6.07 -17.60 23.74
N CYS A 11 -6.70 -17.02 24.78
CA CYS A 11 -6.74 -15.58 24.95
C CYS A 11 -5.31 -15.17 25.35
N SER A 12 -4.47 -14.81 24.39
CA SER A 12 -3.22 -14.12 24.67
C SER A 12 -3.52 -12.64 24.79
N SER A 13 -3.78 -12.20 26.02
CA SER A 13 -3.39 -10.85 26.43
C SER A 13 -1.87 -10.73 26.29
N THR A 14 -1.34 -9.71 25.59
CA THR A 14 -0.10 -8.95 25.92
C THR A 14 0.52 -8.24 24.70
N SER A 15 0.63 -6.90 24.75
CA SER A 15 1.46 -5.98 23.94
C SER A 15 1.36 -6.04 22.40
N PRO A 16 1.36 -4.90 21.68
CA PRO A 16 1.32 -4.94 20.21
C PRO A 16 2.58 -5.61 19.68
N SER A 17 2.47 -6.87 19.25
CA SER A 17 3.59 -7.59 18.67
C SER A 17 4.00 -6.92 17.36
N SER A 18 5.28 -7.02 16.97
CA SER A 18 5.79 -6.44 15.71
C SER A 18 4.97 -6.83 14.48
N LYS A 19 4.29 -7.98 14.52
CA LYS A 19 3.38 -8.46 13.47
C LYS A 19 2.08 -7.64 13.39
N GLU A 20 1.54 -7.22 14.53
CA GLU A 20 0.34 -6.38 14.59
C GLU A 20 0.60 -4.97 14.06
N LEU A 21 1.76 -4.38 14.38
CA LEU A 21 2.17 -3.07 13.86
C LEU A 21 2.33 -3.10 12.34
N LEU A 22 2.94 -4.16 11.79
CA LEU A 22 3.04 -4.39 10.35
C LEU A 22 1.66 -4.52 9.69
N LEU A 23 0.76 -5.27 10.30
CA LEU A 23 -0.60 -5.46 9.78
C LEU A 23 -1.38 -4.13 9.78
N LYS A 24 -1.26 -3.34 10.86
CA LYS A 24 -1.87 -2.00 10.97
C LYS A 24 -1.32 -1.06 9.91
N LEU A 25 -0.01 -0.99 9.74
CA LEU A 25 0.63 -0.14 8.74
C LEU A 25 0.23 -0.53 7.31
N ARG A 26 0.18 -1.84 7.00
CA ARG A 26 -0.27 -2.33 5.69
C ARG A 26 -1.74 -2.02 5.42
N LYS A 27 -2.62 -2.20 6.41
CA LYS A 27 -4.05 -1.88 6.26
C LYS A 27 -4.29 -0.38 6.02
N LYS A 28 -3.48 0.47 6.66
CA LYS A 28 -3.59 1.93 6.48
C LYS A 28 -3.02 2.42 5.14
N THR A 29 -1.88 1.88 4.74
CA THR A 29 -1.09 2.48 3.65
C THR A 29 -1.11 1.67 2.34
N GLY A 30 -1.47 0.39 2.38
CA GLY A 30 -1.56 -0.48 1.20
C GLY A 30 -0.21 -0.90 0.59
N PHE A 31 0.93 -0.49 1.15
CA PHE A 31 2.24 -0.86 0.61
C PHE A 31 2.58 -2.34 0.84
N SER A 32 3.51 -2.86 0.04
CA SER A 32 4.05 -4.22 0.18
C SER A 32 4.65 -4.45 1.57
N TYR A 33 4.56 -5.70 2.04
CA TYR A 33 5.05 -6.12 3.35
C TYR A 33 6.52 -5.78 3.59
N ILE A 34 7.37 -5.94 2.56
CA ILE A 34 8.80 -5.67 2.64
C ILE A 34 9.06 -4.18 2.90
N ASN A 35 8.31 -3.30 2.24
CA ASN A 35 8.46 -1.86 2.40
C ASN A 35 7.95 -1.41 3.77
N CYS A 36 6.84 -1.98 4.24
CA CYS A 36 6.33 -1.75 5.59
C CYS A 36 7.34 -2.18 6.67
N LYS A 37 8.05 -3.30 6.45
CA LYS A 37 9.10 -3.77 7.35
C LYS A 37 10.29 -2.81 7.38
N LYS A 38 10.81 -2.41 6.22
CA LYS A 38 11.89 -1.42 6.12
C LYS A 38 11.52 -0.09 6.78
N ALA A 39 10.28 0.38 6.60
CA ALA A 39 9.81 1.61 7.21
C ALA A 39 9.83 1.54 8.73
N LEU A 40 9.34 0.43 9.32
CA LEU A 40 9.35 0.24 10.77
C LEU A 40 10.77 0.08 11.33
N ASP A 41 11.67 -0.57 10.58
CA ASP A 41 13.07 -0.73 10.95
C ASP A 41 13.80 0.63 10.94
N SER A 42 13.54 1.49 9.95
CA SER A 42 14.12 2.84 9.86
C SER A 42 13.49 3.86 10.82
N CYS A 43 12.24 3.65 11.24
CA CYS A 43 11.50 4.57 12.09
C CYS A 43 11.38 4.11 13.56
N ASN A 44 12.19 3.14 14.00
CA ASN A 44 12.16 2.61 15.37
C ASN A 44 10.75 2.17 15.85
N ARG A 45 9.96 1.57 14.95
CA ARG A 45 8.58 1.10 15.20
C ARG A 45 7.54 2.18 15.50
N ASP A 46 7.82 3.43 15.18
CA ASP A 46 6.85 4.53 15.23
C ASP A 46 5.96 4.50 13.97
N LEU A 47 4.64 4.38 14.17
CA LEU A 47 3.67 4.27 13.08
C LEU A 47 3.56 5.57 12.28
N GLU A 48 3.54 6.73 12.93
CA GLU A 48 3.33 8.00 12.23
C GLU A 48 4.55 8.38 11.38
N LYS A 49 5.74 8.13 11.92
CA LYS A 49 6.99 8.32 11.17
C LYS A 49 7.11 7.32 10.03
N ALA A 50 6.72 6.06 10.25
CA ALA A 50 6.72 5.05 9.19
C ALA A 50 5.75 5.41 8.05
N GLU A 51 4.58 5.97 8.36
CA GLU A 51 3.63 6.47 7.36
C GLU A 51 4.24 7.60 6.51
N LYS A 52 4.87 8.58 7.15
CA LYS A 52 5.56 9.69 6.44
C LYS A 52 6.71 9.18 5.58
N TRP A 53 7.54 8.30 6.13
CA TRP A 53 8.67 7.69 5.42
C TRP A 53 8.21 6.89 4.19
N LEU A 54 7.12 6.13 4.32
CA LEU A 54 6.53 5.41 3.18
C LEU A 54 6.00 6.36 2.11
N ALA A 55 5.37 7.48 2.49
CA ALA A 55 4.86 8.47 1.54
C ALA A 55 6.01 9.15 0.76
N GLU A 56 7.11 9.48 1.43
CA GLU A 56 8.32 10.02 0.78
C GLU A 56 8.94 9.00 -0.18
N LYS A 57 9.10 7.76 0.27
CA LYS A 57 9.66 6.68 -0.57
C LYS A 57 8.75 6.32 -1.74
N ALA A 58 7.43 6.44 -1.59
CA ALA A 58 6.49 6.20 -2.67
C ALA A 58 6.69 7.16 -3.85
N LYS A 59 6.99 8.43 -3.55
CA LYS A 59 7.28 9.44 -4.57
C LYS A 59 8.58 9.11 -5.31
N GLU A 60 9.66 8.86 -4.57
CA GLU A 60 10.97 8.51 -5.15
C GLU A 60 10.90 7.26 -6.04
N LEU A 61 10.31 6.17 -5.52
CA LEU A 61 10.16 4.92 -6.26
C LEU A 61 9.20 5.06 -7.44
N GLY A 62 8.19 5.93 -7.30
CA GLY A 62 7.24 6.26 -8.36
C GLY A 62 7.94 6.87 -9.58
N TRP A 63 8.76 7.90 -9.36
CA TRP A 63 9.53 8.52 -10.44
C TRP A 63 10.52 7.55 -11.10
N GLN A 64 11.22 6.74 -10.31
CA GLN A 64 12.15 5.75 -10.86
C GLN A 64 11.43 4.69 -11.70
N LYS A 65 10.24 4.24 -11.27
CA LYS A 65 9.44 3.30 -12.05
C LYS A 65 8.88 3.94 -13.31
N ALA A 66 8.37 5.16 -13.22
CA ALA A 66 7.87 5.89 -14.38
C ALA A 66 8.97 6.07 -15.44
N ALA A 67 10.18 6.48 -15.03
CA ALA A 67 11.31 6.61 -15.93
C ALA A 67 11.70 5.29 -16.61
N LYS A 68 11.70 4.18 -15.86
CA LYS A 68 12.02 2.85 -16.40
C LYS A 68 10.96 2.27 -17.33
N LEU A 69 9.70 2.64 -17.13
CA LEU A 69 8.56 2.11 -17.85
C LEU A 69 8.09 3.04 -18.98
N ALA A 70 8.64 4.26 -19.08
CA ALA A 70 8.32 5.24 -20.11
C ALA A 70 8.55 4.70 -21.53
N ASP A 71 9.56 3.85 -21.72
CA ASP A 71 9.88 3.29 -23.04
C ASP A 71 8.93 2.15 -23.47
N ARG A 72 8.07 1.65 -22.57
CA ARG A 72 7.12 0.58 -22.89
C ARG A 72 5.85 1.18 -23.46
N LYS A 73 5.55 0.88 -24.73
CA LYS A 73 4.27 1.23 -25.34
C LYS A 73 3.14 0.41 -24.71
N THR A 74 2.10 1.08 -24.24
CA THR A 74 0.87 0.47 -23.75
C THR A 74 -0.24 0.69 -24.78
N THR A 75 -1.01 -0.36 -25.08
CA THR A 75 -2.13 -0.32 -26.05
C THR A 75 -3.48 -0.14 -25.38
N GLN A 76 -3.50 -0.09 -24.05
CA GLN A 76 -4.69 0.13 -23.23
C GLN A 76 -4.59 1.50 -22.57
N GLY A 77 -5.73 2.13 -22.30
CA GLY A 77 -5.84 3.44 -21.69
C GLY A 77 -7.24 3.66 -21.12
N LEU A 78 -7.38 4.62 -20.21
CA LEU A 78 -8.65 5.08 -19.69
C LEU A 78 -8.94 6.49 -20.20
N ILE A 79 -10.18 6.74 -20.60
CA ILE A 79 -10.63 8.07 -21.03
C ILE A 79 -11.50 8.65 -19.94
N GLY A 80 -11.05 9.76 -19.35
CA GLY A 80 -11.84 10.59 -18.44
C GLY A 80 -12.51 11.71 -19.23
N VAL A 81 -13.82 11.86 -19.05
CA VAL A 81 -14.58 12.95 -19.65
C VAL A 81 -15.19 13.79 -18.54
N TYR A 82 -14.97 15.09 -18.59
CA TYR A 82 -15.60 16.05 -17.71
C TYR A 82 -16.33 17.09 -18.55
N ALA A 83 -17.64 17.25 -18.30
CA ALA A 83 -18.46 18.26 -18.95
C ALA A 83 -19.12 19.13 -17.88
N LYS A 84 -19.02 20.44 -18.05
CA LYS A 84 -19.73 21.42 -17.23
C LYS A 84 -20.29 22.50 -18.14
N ASP A 85 -21.61 22.71 -18.05
CA ASP A 85 -22.35 23.63 -18.90
C ASP A 85 -22.06 23.36 -20.39
N ASN A 86 -21.41 24.31 -21.09
CA ASN A 86 -21.04 24.22 -22.50
C ASN A 86 -19.54 23.90 -22.71
N LEU A 87 -18.81 23.54 -21.67
CA LEU A 87 -17.37 23.22 -21.72
C LEU A 87 -17.15 21.73 -21.44
N GLY A 88 -16.51 21.04 -22.40
CA GLY A 88 -16.10 19.64 -22.28
C GLY A 88 -14.59 19.50 -22.30
N THR A 89 -14.04 18.64 -21.44
CA THR A 89 -12.63 18.26 -21.43
C THR A 89 -12.53 16.74 -21.45
N PHE A 90 -11.65 16.24 -22.31
CA PHE A 90 -11.34 14.82 -22.44
C PHE A 90 -9.87 14.63 -22.08
N VAL A 91 -9.58 13.65 -21.23
CA VAL A 91 -8.22 13.28 -20.84
C VAL A 91 -8.04 11.80 -21.06
N GLU A 92 -7.05 11.44 -21.88
CA GLU A 92 -6.61 10.06 -22.00
C GLU A 92 -5.47 9.82 -21.00
N VAL A 93 -5.63 8.78 -20.18
CA VAL A 93 -4.62 8.33 -19.22
C VAL A 93 -4.19 6.93 -19.62
N SER A 94 -2.99 6.82 -20.18
CA SER A 94 -2.37 5.53 -20.46
C SER A 94 -1.69 5.01 -19.19
N PRO A 95 -2.06 3.81 -18.68
CA PRO A 95 -1.38 3.22 -17.56
C PRO A 95 0.07 2.88 -17.93
N CYS A 96 0.96 3.05 -16.95
CA CYS A 96 2.31 2.51 -17.01
C CYS A 96 2.21 1.02 -16.68
N CYS A 97 2.49 0.12 -17.63
CA CYS A 97 2.41 -1.33 -17.41
C CYS A 97 3.24 -1.73 -16.18
N CYS A 98 2.57 -2.17 -15.12
CA CYS A 98 3.17 -2.67 -13.89
C CYS A 98 3.78 -4.06 -14.07
#